data_AF-A0A8T4EZQ9-F1
#
_entry.id   AF-A0A8T4EZQ9-F1
#
_cell.length_a   1.000
_cell.length_b   1.000
_cell.length_c   1.000
_cell.angle_alpha   90.00
_cell.angle_beta   90.00
_cell.angle_gamma   90.00
#
_symmetry.space_group_name_H-M   'P 1'
#
loop_
_entity.id
_entity.type
_entity.pdbx_description
1 polymer ?
#
loop_
_entity_poly.entity_id
_entity_poly.type
_entity_poly.pdbx_seq_one_letter_code
_entity_poly.pdbx_strand_id
1 'polypeptide(L)'
;MTEEHVQWLRDNAHRLRTLDPEDDDFSDLEPLRAVVGDARVVAIGESTHRIHEFYRVRHRLTRFLVAELGFTAMVMESGFPEGLAVDDWIAGGPGDLDELLRQGITYHMGKCAEMRGQLEWMRRHNAAHDRRVHFYGMDLPDSAASARPSVIAALDYLDTVDPAYAKAVRHGRLRELMDYLPADCTGLAWAARFCRP
;
A
#
# COMPACT_ATOMS: atom_id res chain seq x y z
N MET A 1 17.36 26.61 14.52
CA MET A 1 17.67 26.90 13.10
C MET A 1 18.03 28.37 13.01
N THR A 2 19.20 28.73 12.48
CA THR A 2 19.66 30.13 12.37
C THR A 2 19.03 30.81 11.14
N GLU A 3 19.07 32.14 11.08
CA GLU A 3 18.62 32.90 9.89
C GLU A 3 19.39 32.51 8.63
N GLU A 4 20.69 32.26 8.77
CA GLU A 4 21.55 31.75 7.71
C GLU A 4 21.03 30.41 7.16
N HIS A 5 20.65 29.46 8.02
CA HIS A 5 20.08 28.18 7.59
C HIS A 5 18.74 28.37 6.86
N VAL A 6 17.89 29.28 7.33
CA VAL A 6 16.61 29.58 6.67
C VAL A 6 16.83 30.18 5.28
N GLN A 7 17.78 31.11 5.15
CA GLN A 7 18.10 31.73 3.87
C GLN A 7 18.66 30.70 2.89
N TRP A 8 19.60 29.87 3.34
CA TRP A 8 20.12 28.76 2.53
C TRP A 8 19.00 27.83 2.05
N LEU A 9 18.05 27.45 2.91
CA LEU A 9 16.90 26.63 2.51
C LEU A 9 16.04 27.32 1.44
N ARG A 10 15.79 28.63 1.54
CA ARG A 10 15.01 29.36 0.52
C ARG A 10 15.71 29.39 -0.84
N ASP A 11 17.03 29.53 -0.83
CA ASP A 11 17.82 29.64 -2.06
C ASP A 11 18.05 28.29 -2.74
N ASN A 12 17.91 27.17 -2.00
CA ASN A 12 18.22 25.83 -2.49
C ASN A 12 17.01 24.87 -2.52
N ALA A 13 15.87 25.23 -1.93
CA ALA A 13 14.68 24.39 -1.98
C ALA A 13 13.98 24.47 -3.33
N HIS A 14 13.58 23.31 -3.85
CA HIS A 14 12.65 23.23 -4.97
C HIS A 14 11.22 23.29 -4.44
N ARG A 15 10.46 24.29 -4.87
CA ARG A 15 9.08 24.50 -4.47
C ARG A 15 8.15 23.61 -5.31
N LEU A 16 7.30 22.84 -4.63
CA LEU A 16 6.16 22.18 -5.26
C LEU A 16 5.10 23.21 -5.65
N ARG A 17 4.65 23.17 -6.90
CA ARG A 17 3.60 24.02 -7.46
C ARG A 17 2.23 23.62 -6.92
N THR A 18 2.00 22.33 -6.75
CA THR A 18 0.73 21.76 -6.31
C THR A 18 0.91 20.47 -5.53
N LEU A 19 -0.11 20.11 -4.76
CA LEU A 19 -0.28 18.79 -4.17
C LEU A 19 -1.37 17.98 -4.89
N ASP A 20 -1.98 18.51 -5.95
CA ASP A 20 -3.01 17.78 -6.70
C ASP A 20 -2.39 16.60 -7.47
N PRO A 21 -2.73 15.35 -7.12
CA PRO A 21 -2.22 14.21 -7.86
C PRO A 21 -2.77 14.15 -9.30
N GLU A 22 -3.91 14.78 -9.61
CA GLU A 22 -4.45 14.77 -10.97
C GLU A 22 -3.77 15.77 -11.91
N ASP A 23 -2.89 16.62 -11.39
CA ASP A 23 -2.05 17.50 -12.19
C ASP A 23 -0.94 16.69 -12.90
N ASP A 24 -1.03 16.63 -14.24
CA ASP A 24 -0.13 15.88 -15.11
C ASP A 24 1.11 16.66 -15.55
N ASP A 25 1.22 17.94 -15.19
CA ASP A 25 2.45 18.70 -15.35
C ASP A 25 3.39 18.42 -14.16
N PHE A 26 4.44 17.64 -14.42
CA PHE A 26 5.47 17.27 -13.44
C PHE A 26 6.70 18.21 -13.42
N SER A 27 6.63 19.39 -14.04
CA SER A 27 7.79 20.30 -14.15
C SER A 27 8.41 20.69 -12.81
N ASP A 28 7.61 20.79 -11.74
CA ASP A 28 8.09 21.06 -10.37
C ASP A 28 8.71 19.83 -9.67
N LEU A 29 8.52 18.62 -10.21
CA LEU A 29 9.11 17.37 -9.74
C LEU A 29 10.37 16.97 -10.53
N GLU A 30 10.62 17.55 -11.70
CA GLU A 30 11.81 17.25 -12.52
C GLU A 30 13.15 17.31 -11.77
N PRO A 31 13.39 18.22 -10.81
CA PRO A 31 14.61 18.18 -10.00
C PRO A 31 14.85 16.83 -9.28
N LEU A 32 13.79 16.08 -8.97
CA LEU A 32 13.90 14.76 -8.36
C LEU A 32 14.50 13.72 -9.30
N ARG A 33 14.44 13.90 -10.63
CA ARG A 33 15.07 12.97 -11.59
C ARG A 33 16.56 12.81 -11.31
N ALA A 34 17.25 13.91 -11.00
CA ALA A 34 18.66 13.89 -10.64
C ALA A 34 18.91 13.26 -9.25
N VAL A 35 17.98 13.46 -8.30
CA VAL A 35 18.05 12.86 -6.96
C VAL A 35 17.86 11.34 -7.02
N VAL A 36 16.93 10.87 -7.86
CA VAL A 36 16.65 9.44 -8.07
C VAL A 36 17.78 8.76 -8.83
N GLY A 37 18.31 9.40 -9.88
CA GLY A 37 19.41 8.84 -10.67
C GLY A 37 19.06 7.48 -11.29
N ASP A 38 19.90 6.48 -11.06
CA ASP A 38 19.73 5.09 -11.52
C ASP A 38 19.15 4.17 -10.43
N ALA A 39 18.64 4.74 -9.33
CA ALA A 39 18.08 3.96 -8.23
C ALA A 39 16.91 3.09 -8.72
N ARG A 40 16.97 1.80 -8.39
CA ARG A 40 15.88 0.84 -8.68
C ARG A 40 14.76 0.86 -7.65
N VAL A 41 15.04 1.42 -6.46
CA VAL A 41 14.11 1.50 -5.34
C VAL A 41 14.21 2.91 -4.77
N VAL A 42 13.06 3.57 -4.62
CA VAL A 42 12.93 4.89 -4.00
C VAL A 42 12.01 4.75 -2.80
N ALA A 43 12.51 5.10 -1.61
CA ALA A 43 11.74 5.08 -0.37
C ALA A 43 11.11 6.45 -0.12
N ILE A 44 9.78 6.50 0.01
CA ILE A 44 9.02 7.72 0.28
C ILE A 44 8.40 7.59 1.68
N GLY A 45 9.01 8.24 2.66
CA GLY A 45 8.50 8.28 4.03
C GLY A 45 7.42 9.34 4.24
N GLU A 46 6.72 9.24 5.37
CA GLU A 46 5.84 10.29 5.88
C GLU A 46 6.14 10.53 7.36
N SER A 47 5.97 11.77 7.83
CA SER A 47 6.24 12.10 9.24
C SER A 47 5.17 11.56 10.19
N THR A 48 3.94 11.41 9.70
CA THR A 48 2.77 10.95 10.46
C THR A 48 1.75 10.32 9.52
N HIS A 49 1.11 9.23 9.94
CA HIS A 49 0.06 8.59 9.16
C HIS A 49 -1.21 9.44 9.04
N ARG A 50 -1.92 9.24 7.92
CA ARG A 50 -3.27 9.77 7.64
C ARG A 50 -3.35 11.31 7.57
N ILE A 51 -2.27 11.95 7.12
CA ILE A 51 -2.25 13.37 6.79
C ILE A 51 -2.57 13.56 5.30
N HIS A 52 -3.61 14.33 5.00
CA HIS A 52 -4.10 14.59 3.64
C HIS A 52 -2.98 14.98 2.68
N GLU A 53 -2.14 15.93 3.09
CA GLU A 53 -1.05 16.48 2.28
C GLU A 53 0.02 15.44 1.96
N PHE A 54 0.36 14.55 2.90
CA PHE A 54 1.35 13.50 2.66
C PHE A 54 0.85 12.45 1.66
N TYR A 55 -0.43 12.08 1.73
CA TYR A 55 -1.03 11.17 0.75
C TYR A 55 -1.03 11.77 -0.64
N ARG A 56 -1.38 13.05 -0.74
CA ARG A 56 -1.39 13.79 -1.99
C ARG A 56 -0.01 13.94 -2.63
N VAL A 57 1.00 14.33 -1.84
CA VAL A 57 2.39 14.40 -2.29
C VAL A 57 2.86 13.02 -2.74
N ARG A 58 2.67 11.97 -1.91
CA ARG A 58 3.09 10.61 -2.25
C ARG A 58 2.43 10.12 -3.53
N HIS A 59 1.13 10.35 -3.70
CA HIS A 59 0.41 9.95 -4.92
C HIS A 59 1.01 10.66 -6.14
N ARG A 60 1.24 11.96 -6.07
CA ARG A 60 1.85 12.71 -7.18
C ARG A 60 3.28 12.24 -7.48
N LEU A 61 4.08 11.96 -6.46
CA LEU A 61 5.42 11.37 -6.61
C LEU A 61 5.34 9.99 -7.27
N THR A 62 4.45 9.10 -6.84
CA THR A 62 4.25 7.79 -7.46
C THR A 62 3.90 7.93 -8.93
N ARG A 63 3.00 8.85 -9.29
CA ARG A 63 2.64 9.12 -10.70
C ARG A 63 3.84 9.55 -11.53
N PHE A 64 4.64 10.49 -11.02
CA PHE A 64 5.89 10.92 -11.66
C PHE A 64 6.88 9.77 -11.83
N LEU A 65 7.15 9.01 -10.77
CA LEU A 65 8.08 7.87 -10.81
C LEU A 65 7.63 6.80 -11.84
N VAL A 66 6.34 6.52 -11.93
CA VAL A 66 5.80 5.55 -12.88
C VAL A 66 5.83 6.09 -14.33
N ALA A 67 5.33 7.30 -14.54
CA ALA A 67 5.19 7.89 -15.88
C ALA A 67 6.55 8.28 -16.47
N GLU A 68 7.36 9.00 -15.70
CA GLU A 68 8.58 9.66 -16.19
C GLU A 68 9.86 8.86 -15.97
N LEU A 69 9.91 8.06 -14.88
CA LEU A 69 11.11 7.30 -14.50
C LEU A 69 10.94 5.78 -14.65
N GLY A 70 9.73 5.31 -14.99
CA GLY A 70 9.48 3.94 -15.36
C GLY A 70 9.44 2.92 -14.23
N PHE A 71 9.16 3.36 -13.01
CA PHE A 71 8.89 2.45 -11.89
C PHE A 71 7.60 1.66 -12.13
N THR A 72 7.57 0.40 -11.69
CA THR A 72 6.46 -0.53 -11.94
C THR A 72 5.92 -1.19 -10.67
N ALA A 73 6.38 -0.77 -9.49
CA ALA A 73 5.95 -1.35 -8.22
C ALA A 73 5.76 -0.25 -7.18
N MET A 74 4.59 -0.22 -6.55
CA MET A 74 4.30 0.56 -5.35
C MET A 74 4.24 -0.41 -4.17
N VAL A 75 5.22 -0.30 -3.27
CA VAL A 75 5.25 -1.07 -2.03
C VAL A 75 4.81 -0.16 -0.89
N MET A 76 3.77 -0.55 -0.17
CA MET A 76 3.18 0.21 0.92
C MET A 76 3.49 -0.46 2.26
N GLU A 77 3.70 0.35 3.31
CA GLU A 77 3.69 -0.07 4.71
C GLU A 77 2.28 -0.55 5.09
N SER A 78 1.98 -1.75 4.63
CA SER A 78 0.71 -2.41 4.79
C SER A 78 0.88 -3.91 4.68
N GLY A 79 -0.11 -4.68 5.14
CA GLY A 79 -0.04 -6.14 5.19
C GLY A 79 0.21 -6.77 3.82
N PHE A 80 1.24 -7.62 3.76
CA PHE A 80 1.63 -8.35 2.55
C PHE A 80 0.48 -9.16 1.93
N PRO A 81 -0.22 -10.06 2.65
CA PRO A 81 -1.26 -10.88 2.03
C PRO A 81 -2.50 -10.05 1.66
N GLU A 82 -2.82 -9.00 2.41
CA GLU A 82 -3.90 -8.06 2.09
C GLU A 82 -3.66 -7.35 0.76
N GLY A 83 -2.41 -6.95 0.50
CA GLY A 83 -2.01 -6.26 -0.74
C GLY A 83 -2.21 -7.10 -2.02
N LEU A 84 -2.24 -8.43 -1.92
CA LEU A 84 -2.46 -9.30 -3.09
C LEU A 84 -3.82 -9.03 -3.75
N ALA A 85 -4.87 -8.87 -2.94
CA ALA A 85 -6.21 -8.58 -3.45
C ALA A 85 -6.28 -7.18 -4.11
N VAL A 86 -5.47 -6.23 -3.62
CA VAL A 86 -5.35 -4.90 -4.22
C VAL A 86 -4.65 -4.99 -5.59
N ASP A 87 -3.55 -5.75 -5.69
CA ASP A 87 -2.82 -5.96 -6.95
C ASP A 87 -3.72 -6.57 -8.03
N ASP A 88 -4.44 -7.66 -7.68
CA ASP A 88 -5.38 -8.32 -8.57
C ASP A 88 -6.47 -7.37 -9.07
N TRP A 89 -6.99 -6.51 -8.18
CA TRP A 89 -7.99 -5.52 -8.55
C TRP A 89 -7.41 -4.45 -9.47
N ILE A 90 -6.26 -3.85 -9.18
CA ILE A 90 -5.68 -2.84 -10.09
C ILE A 90 -5.26 -3.45 -11.44
N ALA A 91 -5.01 -4.76 -11.51
CA ALA A 91 -4.73 -5.49 -12.76
C ALA A 91 -5.97 -5.73 -13.63
N GLY A 92 -7.16 -5.32 -13.17
CA GLY A 92 -8.43 -5.47 -13.88
C GLY A 92 -9.34 -6.58 -13.32
N GLY A 93 -8.91 -7.25 -12.23
CA GLY A 93 -9.71 -8.25 -11.54
C GLY A 93 -11.05 -7.70 -11.02
N PRO A 94 -12.00 -8.60 -10.70
CA PRO A 94 -13.27 -8.22 -10.09
C PRO A 94 -13.05 -7.76 -8.63
N GLY A 95 -14.02 -7.04 -8.08
CA GLY A 95 -14.02 -6.66 -6.66
C GLY A 95 -14.66 -5.31 -6.41
N ASP A 96 -15.20 -5.16 -5.20
CA ASP A 96 -15.72 -3.90 -4.70
C ASP A 96 -14.59 -3.07 -4.07
N LEU A 97 -14.46 -1.81 -4.48
CA LEU A 97 -13.36 -0.95 -4.03
C LEU A 97 -13.48 -0.57 -2.55
N ASP A 98 -14.70 -0.43 -2.02
CA ASP A 98 -14.91 -0.05 -0.63
C ASP A 98 -14.45 -1.18 0.30
N GLU A 99 -14.77 -2.42 -0.07
CA GLU A 99 -14.30 -3.61 0.62
C GLU A 99 -12.78 -3.77 0.53
N LEU A 100 -12.18 -3.54 -0.63
CA LEU A 100 -10.73 -3.59 -0.81
C LEU A 100 -10.00 -2.52 0.01
N LEU A 101 -10.51 -1.30 0.06
CA LEU A 101 -9.95 -0.26 0.93
C LEU A 101 -10.03 -0.67 2.42
N ARG A 102 -11.07 -1.41 2.80
CA ARG A 102 -11.25 -1.88 4.19
C ARG A 102 -10.37 -3.08 4.54
N GLN A 103 -10.09 -3.98 3.60
CA GLN A 103 -9.47 -5.28 3.87
C GLN A 103 -8.10 -5.48 3.22
N GLY A 104 -7.85 -4.80 2.10
CA GLY A 104 -6.60 -4.86 1.36
C GLY A 104 -5.53 -3.90 1.88
N ILE A 105 -5.89 -2.98 2.79
CA ILE A 105 -4.98 -1.96 3.35
C ILE A 105 -5.16 -1.86 4.87
N THR A 106 -4.06 -2.13 5.57
CA THR A 106 -3.95 -2.14 7.04
C THR A 106 -3.77 -0.72 7.63
N TYR A 107 -3.60 -0.61 8.95
CA TYR A 107 -3.46 0.65 9.71
C TYR A 107 -4.60 1.66 9.52
N HIS A 108 -5.75 1.18 9.05
CA HIS A 108 -6.89 1.98 8.60
C HIS A 108 -6.56 2.99 7.48
N MET A 109 -5.45 2.83 6.77
CA MET A 109 -5.04 3.78 5.72
C MET A 109 -6.00 3.79 4.53
N GLY A 110 -6.70 2.68 4.26
CA GLY A 110 -7.76 2.67 3.25
C GLY A 110 -9.00 3.50 3.60
N LYS A 111 -9.15 3.98 4.84
CA LYS A 111 -10.20 4.96 5.19
C LYS A 111 -9.93 6.36 4.65
N CYS A 112 -8.69 6.65 4.24
CA CYS A 112 -8.31 7.92 3.63
C CYS A 112 -8.85 8.00 2.20
N ALA A 113 -9.58 9.07 1.88
CA ALA A 113 -10.16 9.26 0.55
C ALA A 113 -9.09 9.31 -0.56
N GLU A 114 -7.89 9.76 -0.22
CA GLU A 114 -6.74 9.84 -1.12
C GLU A 114 -6.27 8.45 -1.57
N MET A 115 -6.45 7.43 -0.72
CA MET A 115 -6.08 6.05 -1.07
C MET A 115 -7.02 5.48 -2.14
N ARG A 116 -8.31 5.83 -2.11
CA ARG A 116 -9.24 5.52 -3.20
C ARG A 116 -8.72 6.09 -4.53
N GLY A 117 -8.40 7.38 -4.54
CA GLY A 117 -7.91 8.05 -5.76
C GLY A 117 -6.62 7.43 -6.29
N GLN A 118 -5.70 7.02 -5.41
CA GLN A 118 -4.49 6.28 -5.77
C GLN A 118 -4.82 4.95 -6.46
N LEU A 119 -5.68 4.12 -5.87
CA LEU A 119 -6.03 2.81 -6.44
C LEU A 119 -6.79 2.95 -7.76
N GLU A 120 -7.73 3.89 -7.85
CA GLU A 120 -8.47 4.17 -9.09
C GLU A 120 -7.53 4.64 -10.21
N TRP A 121 -6.56 5.51 -9.89
CA TRP A 121 -5.53 5.91 -10.85
C TRP A 121 -4.69 4.71 -11.29
N MET A 122 -4.20 3.87 -10.37
CA MET A 122 -3.40 2.67 -10.71
C MET A 122 -4.18 1.72 -11.64
N ARG A 123 -5.46 1.48 -11.34
CA ARG A 123 -6.32 0.65 -12.19
C ARG A 123 -6.52 1.26 -13.59
N ARG A 124 -6.78 2.57 -13.67
CA ARG A 124 -6.88 3.28 -14.97
C ARG A 124 -5.56 3.24 -15.74
N HIS A 125 -4.43 3.43 -15.05
CA HIS A 125 -3.10 3.37 -15.64
C HIS A 125 -2.83 1.99 -16.24
N ASN A 126 -3.08 0.91 -15.49
CA ASN A 126 -2.89 -0.47 -15.95
C ASN A 126 -3.80 -0.87 -17.10
N ALA A 127 -5.01 -0.30 -17.19
CA ALA A 127 -5.91 -0.53 -18.31
C ALA A 127 -5.46 0.17 -19.60
N ALA A 128 -4.71 1.27 -19.48
CA ALA A 128 -4.28 2.10 -20.60
C ALA A 128 -2.85 1.82 -21.08
N HIS A 129 -2.06 1.02 -20.36
CA HIS A 129 -0.63 0.82 -20.64
C HIS A 129 -0.24 -0.66 -20.57
N ASP A 130 0.67 -1.07 -21.46
CA ASP A 130 1.27 -2.40 -21.43
C ASP A 130 2.20 -2.59 -20.23
N ARG A 131 2.94 -1.53 -19.88
CA ARG A 131 3.78 -1.50 -18.68
C ARG A 131 2.93 -1.15 -17.48
N ARG A 132 2.48 -2.18 -16.77
CA ARG A 132 1.63 -2.07 -15.58
C ARG A 132 2.44 -1.70 -14.34
N VAL A 133 1.76 -1.05 -13.40
CA VAL A 133 2.21 -0.87 -12.03
C VAL A 133 1.55 -1.93 -11.13
N HIS A 134 2.35 -2.52 -10.26
CA HIS A 134 1.90 -3.48 -9.25
C HIS A 134 1.79 -2.83 -7.87
N PHE A 135 0.92 -3.37 -7.03
CA PHE A 135 0.77 -2.99 -5.63
C PHE A 135 1.25 -4.12 -4.73
N TYR A 136 2.03 -3.79 -3.70
CA TYR A 136 2.47 -4.74 -2.69
C TYR A 136 2.34 -4.14 -1.29
N GLY A 137 1.89 -4.95 -0.33
CA GLY A 137 2.14 -4.69 1.08
C GLY A 137 3.47 -5.32 1.49
N MET A 138 4.21 -4.71 2.42
CA MET A 138 5.47 -5.29 2.94
C MET A 138 5.39 -5.79 4.38
N ASP A 139 4.36 -5.42 5.13
CA ASP A 139 4.26 -5.78 6.55
C ASP A 139 3.80 -7.22 6.75
N LEU A 140 4.42 -7.87 7.72
CA LEU A 140 4.07 -9.21 8.11
C LEU A 140 2.90 -9.21 9.09
N PRO A 141 2.12 -10.31 9.13
CA PRO A 141 1.15 -10.53 10.17
C PRO A 141 1.69 -10.30 11.58
N ASP A 142 0.81 -9.90 12.49
CA ASP A 142 1.07 -9.63 13.91
C ASP A 142 1.90 -8.36 14.19
N SER A 143 2.58 -7.80 13.18
CA SER A 143 3.08 -6.42 13.20
C SER A 143 1.99 -5.47 12.67
N ALA A 144 0.86 -5.43 13.37
CA ALA A 144 -0.32 -4.67 12.94
C ALA A 144 -0.97 -5.17 11.63
N ALA A 145 -1.11 -6.49 11.50
CA ALA A 145 -2.03 -7.15 10.57
C ALA A 145 -2.50 -8.49 11.15
N SER A 146 -3.64 -9.01 10.70
CA SER A 146 -4.09 -10.34 11.13
C SER A 146 -3.25 -11.43 10.45
N ALA A 147 -2.96 -12.54 11.13
CA ALA A 147 -2.39 -13.73 10.46
C ALA A 147 -3.40 -14.44 9.55
N ARG A 148 -4.69 -14.11 9.70
CA ARG A 148 -5.78 -14.78 8.99
C ARG A 148 -5.64 -14.66 7.46
N PRO A 149 -5.38 -13.49 6.84
CA PRO A 149 -5.22 -13.40 5.39
C PRO A 149 -3.98 -14.15 4.87
N SER A 150 -2.88 -14.16 5.62
CA SER A 150 -1.69 -14.98 5.27
C SER A 150 -2.00 -16.47 5.24
N VAL A 151 -2.72 -16.96 6.24
CA VAL A 151 -3.11 -18.37 6.31
C VAL A 151 -4.02 -18.75 5.16
N ILE A 152 -4.99 -17.87 4.80
CA ILE A 152 -5.87 -18.08 3.66
C ILE A 152 -5.07 -18.12 2.35
N ALA A 153 -4.21 -17.12 2.10
CA ALA A 153 -3.39 -17.07 0.89
C ALA A 153 -2.50 -18.32 0.73
N ALA A 154 -1.89 -18.79 1.82
CA ALA A 154 -1.09 -20.02 1.79
C ALA A 154 -1.94 -21.26 1.48
N LEU A 155 -3.14 -21.37 2.05
CA LEU A 155 -4.05 -22.48 1.76
C LEU A 155 -4.57 -22.45 0.33
N ASP A 156 -4.92 -21.28 -0.20
CA ASP A 156 -5.42 -21.14 -1.57
C ASP A 156 -4.31 -21.52 -2.57
N TYR A 157 -3.05 -21.19 -2.27
CA TYR A 157 -1.92 -21.71 -3.03
C TYR A 157 -1.79 -23.23 -2.92
N LEU A 158 -1.91 -23.80 -1.72
CA LEU A 158 -1.87 -25.25 -1.52
C LEU A 158 -3.01 -25.97 -2.23
N ASP A 159 -4.20 -25.37 -2.35
CA ASP A 159 -5.30 -25.92 -3.14
C ASP A 159 -4.91 -26.09 -4.63
N THR A 160 -3.92 -25.35 -5.12
CA THR A 160 -3.40 -25.50 -6.49
C THR A 160 -2.27 -26.52 -6.62
N VAL A 161 -1.41 -26.66 -5.60
CA VAL A 161 -0.18 -27.49 -5.70
C VAL A 161 -0.24 -28.80 -4.91
N ASP A 162 -1.01 -28.87 -3.82
CA ASP A 162 -1.25 -30.07 -3.01
C ASP A 162 -2.66 -30.03 -2.35
N PRO A 163 -3.71 -30.35 -3.12
CA PRO A 163 -5.09 -30.30 -2.64
C PRO A 163 -5.37 -31.26 -1.49
N ALA A 164 -4.64 -32.38 -1.41
CA ALA A 164 -4.81 -33.36 -0.35
C ALA A 164 -4.31 -32.80 0.98
N TYR A 165 -3.16 -32.15 0.98
CA TYR A 165 -2.62 -31.46 2.16
C TYR A 165 -3.48 -30.28 2.56
N ALA A 166 -3.90 -29.42 1.61
CA ALA A 166 -4.80 -28.30 1.88
C ALA A 166 -6.09 -28.76 2.59
N LYS A 167 -6.71 -29.84 2.08
CA LYS A 167 -7.89 -30.46 2.70
C LYS A 167 -7.60 -30.92 4.14
N ALA A 168 -6.49 -31.63 4.36
CA ALA A 168 -6.12 -32.11 5.70
C ALA A 168 -5.92 -30.96 6.70
N VAL A 169 -5.27 -29.87 6.28
CA VAL A 169 -5.04 -28.69 7.11
C VAL A 169 -6.36 -27.97 7.43
N ARG A 170 -7.25 -27.80 6.44
CA ARG A 170 -8.57 -27.15 6.62
C ARG A 170 -9.51 -27.94 7.55
N HIS A 171 -9.51 -29.28 7.48
CA HIS A 171 -10.37 -30.13 8.32
C HIS A 171 -9.84 -30.39 9.74
N GLY A 172 -8.56 -30.11 10.00
CA GLY A 172 -7.90 -30.32 11.30
C GLY A 172 -7.82 -29.05 12.16
N ARG A 173 -6.60 -28.79 12.66
CA ARG A 173 -6.26 -27.77 13.68
C ARG A 173 -6.47 -26.31 13.25
N LEU A 174 -6.58 -26.05 11.95
CA LEU A 174 -6.59 -24.68 11.46
C LEU A 174 -7.91 -23.97 11.73
N ARG A 175 -9.05 -24.70 11.72
CA ARG A 175 -10.35 -24.10 12.04
C ARG A 175 -10.37 -23.51 13.45
N GLU A 176 -9.85 -24.25 14.42
CA GLU A 176 -9.73 -23.80 15.81
C GLU A 176 -8.77 -22.60 15.95
N LEU A 177 -7.66 -22.61 15.21
CA LEU A 177 -6.72 -21.49 15.18
C LEU A 177 -7.33 -20.23 14.52
N MET A 178 -8.07 -20.40 13.44
CA MET A 178 -8.70 -19.30 12.70
C MET A 178 -9.82 -18.62 13.48
N ASP A 179 -10.51 -19.35 14.37
CA ASP A 179 -11.49 -18.79 15.30
C ASP A 179 -10.83 -17.96 16.41
N TYR A 180 -9.54 -18.20 16.70
CA TYR A 180 -8.75 -17.41 17.66
C TYR A 180 -8.14 -16.15 17.03
N LEU A 181 -7.90 -16.15 15.72
CA LEU A 181 -7.29 -15.01 15.03
C LEU A 181 -8.29 -13.86 14.87
N PRO A 182 -7.89 -12.61 15.18
CA PRO A 182 -8.75 -11.46 14.97
C PRO A 182 -9.16 -11.36 13.51
N ALA A 183 -10.45 -11.12 13.26
CA ALA A 183 -10.96 -10.82 11.94
C ALA A 183 -10.64 -9.38 11.50
N ASP A 184 -10.11 -8.55 12.40
CA ASP A 184 -9.77 -7.17 12.08
C ASP A 184 -8.39 -7.08 11.42
N CYS A 185 -8.39 -6.87 10.11
CA CYS A 185 -7.18 -6.56 9.33
C CYS A 185 -6.71 -5.10 9.54
N THR A 186 -7.07 -4.49 10.67
CA THR A 186 -6.88 -3.04 10.93
C THR A 186 -5.49 -2.73 11.46
N GLY A 187 -4.81 -3.75 11.95
CA GLY A 187 -3.51 -3.64 12.58
C GLY A 187 -3.48 -3.16 14.01
N LEU A 188 -4.64 -2.93 14.59
CA LEU A 188 -4.74 -2.80 16.03
C LEU A 188 -5.10 -4.17 16.56
N ALA A 189 -4.10 -5.03 16.78
CA ALA A 189 -4.29 -6.16 17.67
C ALA A 189 -4.77 -5.57 19.00
N TRP A 190 -6.08 -5.61 19.24
CA TRP A 190 -6.61 -5.45 20.57
C TRP A 190 -6.04 -6.61 21.36
N ALA A 191 -4.92 -6.34 22.06
CA ALA A 191 -4.46 -7.18 23.14
C ALA A 191 -5.72 -7.55 23.93
N ALA A 192 -5.98 -8.84 23.96
CA ALA A 192 -7.30 -9.40 24.02
C ALA A 192 -8.19 -8.88 25.16
N ARG A 193 -9.49 -9.08 24.96
CA ARG A 193 -10.57 -8.99 25.96
C ARG A 193 -10.35 -9.92 27.17
N PHE A 194 -9.24 -9.78 27.89
CA PHE A 194 -8.90 -10.57 29.08
C PHE A 194 -9.25 -9.90 30.41
N CYS A 195 -9.90 -8.74 30.41
CA CYS A 195 -10.58 -8.23 31.60
C CYS A 195 -12.09 -8.48 31.47
N ARG A 196 -12.54 -9.67 31.85
CA ARG A 196 -13.89 -9.81 32.43
C ARG A 196 -13.77 -9.53 33.94
N PRO A 197 -14.74 -8.82 34.55
CA PRO A 197 -14.74 -8.48 35.97
C PRO A 197 -14.79 -9.72 36.87
#